data_AF-A0ABD4ZSQ2-F1
#
_entry.id   AF-A0ABD4ZSQ2-F1
#
_cell.length_a   1.000
_cell.length_b   1.000
_cell.length_c   1.000
_cell.angle_alpha   90.00
_cell.angle_beta   90.00
_cell.angle_gamma   90.00
#
_symmetry.space_group_name_H-M   'P 1'
#
loop_
_entity.id
_entity.type
_entity.pdbx_description
1 polymer ?
#
loop_
_entity_poly.entity_id
_entity_poly.type
_entity_poly.pdbx_seq_one_letter_code
_entity_poly.pdbx_strand_id
1 'polypeptide(L)'
;MTNKEKFKELYIEDVIVSGSSMGDELLALFDVVLAEFEDDPEKMSGFIQSIIDENTPHVPTETEILQNQVAQLAFKLMKLESEV
;
A
#
# COMPACT_ATOMS: atom_id res chain seq x y z
N MET A 1 22.11 1.58 9.51
CA MET A 1 21.05 1.37 8.50
C MET A 1 21.30 0.02 7.87
N THR A 2 20.30 -0.86 7.91
CA THR A 2 20.32 -2.22 7.35
C THR A 2 19.97 -2.19 5.86
N ASN A 3 20.26 -3.28 5.14
CA ASN A 3 19.90 -3.40 3.73
C ASN A 3 18.37 -3.32 3.53
N LYS A 4 17.59 -3.91 4.45
CA LYS A 4 16.12 -3.81 4.47
C LYS A 4 15.62 -2.39 4.66
N GLU A 5 16.20 -1.63 5.58
CA GLU A 5 15.85 -0.21 5.77
C GLU A 5 16.19 0.61 4.52
N LYS A 6 17.35 0.38 3.91
CA LYS A 6 17.77 1.09 2.69
C LYS A 6 16.90 0.74 1.48
N PHE A 7 16.56 -0.54 1.33
CA PHE A 7 15.64 -1.01 0.30
C PHE A 7 14.26 -0.35 0.46
N LYS A 8 13.75 -0.28 1.71
CA LYS A 8 12.46 0.37 1.98
C LYS A 8 12.46 1.85 1.59
N GLU A 9 13.49 2.62 1.96
CA GLU A 9 13.57 4.04 1.59
C GLU A 9 13.57 4.25 0.08
N LEU A 10 14.45 3.53 -0.64
CA LEU A 10 14.55 3.64 -2.09
C LEU A 10 13.29 3.13 -2.81
N TYR A 11 12.65 2.06 -2.31
CA TYR A 11 11.40 1.56 -2.87
C TYR A 11 10.26 2.59 -2.73
N ILE A 12 10.18 3.27 -1.58
CA ILE A 12 9.20 4.32 -1.36
C ILE A 12 9.47 5.49 -2.32
N GLU A 13 10.72 5.93 -2.45
CA GLU A 13 11.10 7.05 -3.32
C GLU A 13 10.84 6.76 -4.80
N ASP A 14 11.36 5.64 -5.32
CA ASP A 14 11.31 5.32 -6.75
C ASP A 14 9.93 4.82 -7.18
N VAL A 15 9.35 3.90 -6.41
CA VAL A 15 8.14 3.16 -6.84
C VAL A 15 6.87 3.82 -6.35
N ILE A 16 6.80 4.20 -5.06
CA ILE A 16 5.57 4.71 -4.47
C ILE A 16 5.39 6.21 -4.76
N VAL A 17 6.43 7.02 -4.54
CA VAL A 17 6.37 8.48 -4.71
C VAL A 17 6.56 8.87 -6.18
N SER A 18 7.59 8.34 -6.83
CA SER A 18 7.91 8.72 -8.22
C SER A 18 7.11 7.94 -9.26
N GLY A 19 6.41 6.86 -8.86
CA GLY A 19 5.63 6.00 -9.76
C GLY A 19 6.48 5.32 -10.84
N SER A 20 7.79 5.23 -10.63
CA SER A 20 8.76 4.71 -11.58
C SER A 20 9.13 3.26 -11.25
N SER A 21 9.77 2.57 -12.19
CA SER A 21 10.34 1.24 -11.94
C SER A 21 11.53 1.32 -10.99
N MET A 22 11.88 0.19 -10.36
CA MET A 22 13.10 0.09 -9.56
C MET A 22 14.33 0.48 -10.38
N GLY A 23 15.11 1.44 -9.89
CA GLY A 23 16.41 1.78 -10.48
C GLY A 23 17.48 0.71 -10.24
N ASP A 24 18.63 0.83 -10.90
CA ASP A 24 19.74 -0.14 -10.82
C ASP A 24 20.23 -0.37 -9.38
N GLU A 25 20.24 0.68 -8.54
CA GLU A 25 20.62 0.57 -7.14
C GLU A 25 19.61 -0.25 -6.33
N LEU A 26 18.31 -0.03 -6.57
CA LEU A 26 17.24 -0.76 -5.88
C LEU A 26 17.19 -2.22 -6.33
N LEU A 27 17.45 -2.49 -7.62
CA LEU A 27 17.59 -3.85 -8.15
C LEU A 27 18.79 -4.59 -7.53
N ALA A 28 19.95 -3.94 -7.42
CA ALA A 28 21.10 -4.55 -6.75
C ALA A 28 20.83 -4.83 -5.26
N LEU A 29 20.09 -3.94 -4.58
CA LEU A 29 19.66 -4.14 -3.20
C LEU A 29 18.63 -5.25 -3.05
N PHE A 30 17.79 -5.50 -4.07
CA PHE A 30 16.82 -6.58 -4.07
C PHE A 30 17.50 -7.93 -3.83
N ASP A 31 18.54 -8.24 -4.60
CA ASP A 31 19.26 -9.51 -4.49
C ASP A 31 19.93 -9.68 -3.11
N VAL A 32 20.47 -8.58 -2.55
CA VAL A 32 21.09 -8.59 -1.22
C VAL A 32 20.04 -8.86 -0.14
N VAL A 33 18.88 -8.21 -0.22
CA VAL A 33 17.79 -8.40 0.76
C VAL A 33 17.15 -9.78 0.61
N LEU A 34 17.02 -10.28 -0.62
CA LEU A 34 16.53 -11.62 -0.89
C LEU A 34 17.45 -12.69 -0.27
N ALA A 35 18.77 -12.53 -0.37
CA ALA A 35 19.73 -13.40 0.29
C ALA A 35 19.59 -13.38 1.83
N GLU A 36 19.26 -12.22 2.44
CA GLU A 36 18.95 -12.13 3.87
C GLU A 36 17.67 -12.87 4.28
N PHE A 37 16.81 -13.19 3.32
CA PHE A 37 15.63 -14.03 3.50
C PHE A 37 15.86 -15.50 3.16
N GLU A 38 17.13 -15.92 3.00
CA GLU A 38 17.52 -17.27 2.59
C GLU A 38 17.04 -17.61 1.16
N ASP A 39 17.06 -16.60 0.28
CA ASP A 39 16.58 -16.68 -1.10
C ASP A 39 15.10 -17.10 -1.19
N ASP A 40 14.32 -16.85 -0.13
CA ASP A 40 12.89 -17.14 -0.07
C ASP A 40 12.07 -16.02 -0.74
N PRO A 41 11.51 -16.27 -1.94
CA PRO A 41 10.75 -15.27 -2.67
C PRO A 41 9.44 -14.89 -1.97
N GLU A 42 8.84 -15.78 -1.17
CA GLU A 42 7.59 -15.50 -0.45
C GLU A 42 7.84 -14.50 0.68
N LYS A 43 8.94 -14.66 1.42
CA LYS A 43 9.35 -13.69 2.46
C LYS A 43 9.68 -12.33 1.85
N MET A 44 10.37 -12.31 0.70
CA MET A 44 10.69 -11.07 -0.01
C MET A 44 9.43 -10.38 -0.54
N SER A 45 8.52 -11.13 -1.14
CA SER A 45 7.23 -10.62 -1.60
C SER A 45 6.39 -10.06 -0.44
N GLY A 46 6.36 -10.77 0.70
CA GLY A 46 5.68 -10.30 1.90
C GLY A 46 6.27 -9.00 2.46
N PHE A 47 7.59 -8.85 2.42
CA PHE A 47 8.26 -7.61 2.80
C PHE A 47 7.88 -6.45 1.88
N ILE A 48 7.90 -6.65 0.56
CA ILE A 48 7.46 -5.61 -0.41
C ILE A 48 5.99 -5.24 -0.19
N GLN A 49 5.12 -6.24 -0.01
CA GLN A 49 3.70 -5.98 0.23
C GLN A 49 3.49 -5.15 1.51
N SER A 50 4.22 -5.42 2.58
CA SER A 50 4.16 -4.59 3.80
C SER A 50 4.56 -3.14 3.56
N ILE A 51 5.55 -2.88 2.69
CA ILE A 51 5.95 -1.52 2.32
C ILE A 51 4.81 -0.83 1.56
N ILE A 52 4.19 -1.53 0.61
CA ILE A 52 3.06 -1.01 -0.18
C ILE A 52 1.88 -0.70 0.74
N ASP A 53 1.48 -1.62 1.60
CA ASP A 53 0.34 -1.48 2.51
C ASP A 53 0.53 -0.31 3.49
N GLU A 54 1.76 -0.09 3.98
CA GLU A 54 2.07 1.00 4.91
C GLU A 54 2.09 2.39 4.25
N ASN A 55 2.39 2.47 2.95
CA ASN A 55 2.70 3.73 2.28
C ASN A 55 1.72 4.11 1.15
N THR A 56 0.82 3.19 0.78
CA THR A 56 -0.21 3.47 -0.23
C THR A 56 -1.55 3.69 0.47
N PRO A 57 -2.18 4.87 0.33
CA PRO A 57 -3.50 5.11 0.91
C PRO A 57 -4.49 4.08 0.38
N HIS A 58 -5.27 3.45 1.26
CA HIS A 58 -6.37 2.56 0.84
C HIS A 58 -7.30 3.34 -0.09
N VAL A 59 -7.37 2.90 -1.35
CA VAL A 59 -8.34 3.42 -2.31
C VAL A 59 -9.60 2.56 -2.14
N PRO A 60 -10.70 3.12 -1.59
CA PRO A 60 -11.91 2.34 -1.40
C PRO A 60 -12.40 1.83 -2.75
N THR A 61 -12.75 0.55 -2.78
CA THR A 61 -13.34 -0.11 -3.94
C THR A 61 -14.68 0.53 -4.31
N GLU A 62 -15.13 0.33 -5.54
CA GLU A 62 -16.43 0.84 -6.01
C GLU A 62 -17.58 0.37 -5.10
N THR A 63 -17.53 -0.86 -4.61
CA THR A 63 -18.49 -1.40 -3.64
C THR A 63 -18.48 -0.65 -2.32
N GLU A 64 -17.31 -0.35 -1.75
CA GLU A 64 -17.18 0.42 -0.50
C GLU A 64 -17.71 1.85 -0.68
N ILE A 65 -17.44 2.46 -1.84
CA ILE A 65 -17.98 3.78 -2.20
C ILE A 65 -19.52 3.73 -2.22
N LEU A 66 -20.11 2.75 -2.92
CA LEU A 66 -21.56 2.60 -3.03
C LEU A 66 -22.22 2.33 -1.66
N GLN A 67 -21.63 1.48 -0.84
CA GLN A 67 -22.12 1.22 0.52
C GLN A 67 -22.09 2.48 1.38
N ASN A 68 -21.03 3.29 1.29
CA ASN A 68 -20.96 4.56 2.00
C ASN A 68 -22.04 5.53 1.53
N GLN A 69 -22.27 5.64 0.22
CA GLN A 69 -23.32 6.50 -0.35
C GLN A 69 -24.72 6.07 0.12
N VAL A 70 -25.02 4.76 0.09
CA VAL A 70 -26.30 4.23 0.59
C VAL A 70 -26.49 4.54 2.08
N ALA A 71 -25.45 4.34 2.90
CA ALA A 71 -25.50 4.65 4.32
C ALA A 71 -25.75 6.15 4.58
N GLN A 72 -25.10 7.03 3.83
CA GLN A 72 -25.34 8.48 3.93
C GLN A 72 -26.76 8.87 3.51
N LEU A 73 -27.29 8.26 2.44
CA LEU A 73 -28.66 8.51 2.00
C LEU A 73 -29.69 8.03 3.03
N ALA A 74 -29.50 6.83 3.58
CA ALA A 74 -30.35 6.29 4.64
C ALA A 74 -30.36 7.20 5.88
N PHE A 75 -29.18 7.69 6.29
CA PHE A 75 -29.07 8.63 7.41
C PHE A 75 -29.81 9.95 7.15
N LYS A 76 -29.69 10.52 5.94
CA LYS A 76 -30.41 11.75 5.57
C LYS A 76 -31.92 11.55 5.53
N LEU A 77 -32.40 10.41 5.03
CA LEU A 77 -33.82 10.07 5.03
C LEU A 77 -34.36 9.97 6.46
N MET A 78 -33.67 9.23 7.33
CA MET A 78 -34.08 9.09 8.74
C MET A 78 -34.15 10.45 9.44
N LYS A 79 -33.19 11.34 9.18
CA LYS A 79 -33.20 12.69 9.74
C LYS A 79 -34.39 13.50 9.24
N LEU A 80 -34.71 13.42 7.95
CA LEU A 80 -35.86 14.12 7.36
C LEU A 80 -37.18 13.60 7.93
N GLU A 81 -37.34 12.28 8.07
CA GLU A 81 -38.51 11.65 8.70
C GLU A 81 -38.66 12.01 10.18
N SER A 82 -37.56 12.34 10.86
CA SER A 82 -37.57 12.78 12.26
C SER A 82 -37.89 14.28 12.43
N GLU A 83 -37.83 15.06 11.36
CA GLU A 83 -38.09 16.51 11.35
C GLU A 83 -39.52 16.87 10.88
N VAL A 84 -40.35 15.86 10.53
CA VAL A 84 -41.76 15.99 10.09
C VAL A 84 -42.70 15.49 11.17
#